data_AF-A0A9K3PB61-F1
#
_entry.id   AF-A0A9K3PB61-F1
#
_cell.length_a   1.000
_cell.length_b   1.000
_cell.length_c   1.000
_cell.angle_alpha   90.00
_cell.angle_beta   90.00
_cell.angle_gamma   90.00
#
_symmetry.space_group_name_H-M   'P 1'
#
loop_
_entity.id
_entity.type
_entity.pdbx_description
1 polymer ?
#
loop_
_entity_poly.entity_id
_entity_poly.type
_entity_poly.pdbx_seq_one_letter_code
_entity_poly.pdbx_strand_id
1 'polypeptide(L)'
;MNRQDRSGWSALHFAARSGHLRLVELLLEYGADPLLEFKNGQNAMQLAEERFETDHPIFLTLQKFIQGRVDDNFVGGEHDDDNEETGW
;
A
#
# COMPACT_ATOMS: atom_id res chain seq x y z
N MET A 1 -2.99 13.73 -2.63
CA MET A 1 -4.13 14.44 -2.00
C MET A 1 -4.29 13.96 -0.55
N ASN A 2 -3.47 14.46 0.39
CA ASN A 2 -3.28 13.83 1.71
C ASN A 2 -3.87 14.65 2.87
N ARG A 3 -4.90 15.45 2.61
CA ARG A 3 -5.54 16.25 3.66
C ARG A 3 -6.35 15.36 4.59
N GLN A 4 -6.14 15.57 5.89
CA GLN A 4 -6.86 14.88 6.95
C GLN A 4 -7.78 15.87 7.69
N ASP A 5 -8.91 15.36 8.18
CA ASP A 5 -9.77 16.09 9.10
C ASP A 5 -9.15 16.13 10.51
N ARG A 6 -9.77 16.85 11.45
CA ARG A 6 -9.41 16.92 12.88
C ARG A 6 -9.23 15.56 13.56
N SER A 7 -9.84 14.51 13.01
CA SER A 7 -9.67 13.13 13.51
C SER A 7 -8.57 12.34 12.79
N GLY A 8 -7.76 12.94 11.91
CA GLY A 8 -6.75 12.22 11.11
C GLY A 8 -7.33 11.48 9.89
N TRP A 9 -8.63 11.58 9.63
CA TRP A 9 -9.26 10.87 8.52
C TRP A 9 -9.07 11.63 7.20
N SER A 10 -8.57 10.95 6.17
CA SER A 10 -8.49 11.47 4.80
C SER A 10 -9.62 10.93 3.93
N ALA A 11 -9.80 11.50 2.73
CA ALA A 11 -10.76 11.00 1.75
C ALA A 11 -10.57 9.50 1.45
N LEU A 12 -9.32 9.02 1.42
CA LEU A 12 -9.00 7.62 1.16
C LEU A 12 -9.46 6.71 2.29
N HIS A 13 -9.34 7.15 3.55
CA HIS A 13 -9.86 6.40 4.71
C HIS A 13 -11.39 6.23 4.65
N PHE A 14 -12.11 7.29 4.28
CA PHE A 14 -13.57 7.21 4.12
C PHE A 14 -13.96 6.29 2.97
N ALA A 15 -13.27 6.38 1.83
CA ALA A 15 -13.53 5.52 0.68
C ALA A 15 -13.27 4.03 0.99
N ALA A 16 -12.16 3.74 1.66
CA ALA A 16 -11.83 2.39 2.13
C ALA A 16 -12.90 1.88 3.10
N ARG A 17 -13.23 2.65 4.15
CA ARG A 17 -14.24 2.29 5.16
C ARG A 17 -15.62 1.99 4.57
N SER A 18 -16.04 2.77 3.57
CA SER A 18 -17.36 2.66 2.95
C SER A 18 -17.47 1.54 1.92
N GLY A 19 -16.36 0.87 1.57
CA GLY A 19 -16.41 -0.18 0.56
C GLY A 19 -16.51 0.37 -0.87
N HIS A 20 -16.09 1.63 -1.12
CA HIS A 20 -16.23 2.26 -2.43
C HIS A 20 -14.96 2.13 -3.27
N LEU A 21 -14.76 0.97 -3.89
CA LEU A 21 -13.59 0.65 -4.72
C LEU A 21 -13.28 1.74 -5.76
N ARG A 22 -14.29 2.21 -6.50
CA ARG A 22 -14.07 3.22 -7.54
C ARG A 22 -13.53 4.54 -7.01
N LEU A 23 -13.97 4.94 -5.81
CA LEU A 23 -13.47 6.13 -5.12
C LEU A 23 -12.04 5.93 -4.63
N VAL A 24 -11.70 4.73 -4.14
CA VAL A 24 -10.34 4.37 -3.75
C VAL A 24 -9.39 4.46 -4.94
N GLU A 25 -9.73 3.83 -6.07
CA GLU A 25 -8.95 3.91 -7.31
C GLU A 25 -8.71 5.36 -7.76
N LEU A 26 -9.79 6.15 -7.82
CA LEU A 26 -9.70 7.55 -8.22
C LEU A 26 -8.79 8.35 -7.29
N LEU A 27 -8.89 8.15 -5.98
CA LEU A 27 -8.02 8.86 -5.03
C LEU A 27 -6.55 8.47 -5.20
N LEU A 28 -6.27 7.18 -5.42
CA LEU A 28 -4.91 6.69 -5.68
C LEU A 28 -4.34 7.26 -6.99
N GLU A 29 -5.14 7.30 -8.06
CA GLU A 29 -4.77 7.93 -9.33
C GLU A 29 -4.43 9.42 -9.17
N TYR A 30 -5.14 10.13 -8.28
CA TYR A 30 -4.87 11.54 -7.94
C TYR A 30 -3.70 11.71 -6.95
N GLY A 31 -2.92 10.66 -6.69
CA GLY A 31 -1.77 10.69 -5.79
C GLY A 31 -2.16 10.83 -4.32
N ALA A 32 -3.29 10.27 -3.90
CA ALA A 32 -3.54 10.02 -2.49
C ALA A 32 -2.56 8.97 -1.97
N ASP A 33 -2.02 9.20 -0.78
CA ASP A 33 -1.09 8.28 -0.16
C ASP A 33 -1.84 7.17 0.59
N PRO A 34 -1.72 5.90 0.15
CA PRO A 34 -2.33 4.76 0.83
C PRO A 34 -1.69 4.43 2.18
N LEU A 35 -0.46 4.89 2.42
CA LEU A 35 0.27 4.71 3.67
C LEU A 35 -0.04 5.82 4.68
N LEU A 36 -0.87 6.79 4.32
CA LEU A 36 -1.25 7.86 5.22
C LEU A 36 -1.97 7.28 6.44
N GLU A 37 -1.39 7.51 7.62
CA GLU A 37 -1.94 7.00 8.87
C GLU A 37 -2.98 7.95 9.46
N PHE A 38 -4.13 7.43 9.88
CA PHE A 38 -5.10 8.12 10.72
C PHE A 38 -4.90 7.74 12.20
N LYS A 39 -5.90 8.00 13.04
CA LYS A 39 -5.88 7.68 14.49
C LYS A 39 -5.23 6.32 14.78
N ASN A 40 -4.34 6.32 15.77
CA ASN A 40 -3.58 5.16 16.24
C ASN A 40 -2.55 4.57 15.25
N GLY A 41 -2.14 5.31 14.21
CA GLY A 41 -1.15 4.81 13.25
C GLY A 41 -1.73 3.80 12.26
N GLN A 42 -3.06 3.65 12.22
CA GLN A 42 -3.69 2.79 11.23
C GLN A 42 -3.74 3.49 9.88
N ASN A 43 -3.55 2.78 8.78
CA ASN A 43 -3.69 3.32 7.42
C ASN A 43 -4.97 2.81 6.72
N ALA A 44 -5.21 3.26 5.48
CA ALA A 44 -6.39 2.88 4.70
C ALA A 44 -6.45 1.36 4.40
N MET A 45 -5.31 0.69 4.24
CA MET A 45 -5.24 -0.75 3.98
C MET A 45 -5.62 -1.55 5.23
N GLN A 46 -5.07 -1.22 6.39
CA GLN A 46 -5.41 -1.86 7.67
C GLN A 46 -6.87 -1.65 8.03
N LEU A 47 -7.43 -0.47 7.73
CA LEU A 47 -8.86 -0.22 7.91
C LEU A 47 -9.73 -1.10 6.99
N ALA A 48 -9.26 -1.37 5.77
CA ALA A 48 -9.93 -2.30 4.86
C ALA A 48 -9.83 -3.74 5.36
N GLU A 49 -8.69 -4.16 5.89
CA GLU A 49 -8.46 -5.48 6.49
C GLU A 49 -9.32 -5.73 7.74
N GLU A 50 -9.54 -4.71 8.58
CA GLU A 50 -10.37 -4.84 9.78
C GLU A 50 -11.87 -4.95 9.45
N ARG A 51 -12.30 -4.35 8.34
CA ARG A 51 -13.73 -4.25 7.97
C ARG A 51 -14.17 -5.27 6.93
N PHE A 52 -13.27 -5.69 6.05
CA PHE A 52 -13.52 -6.59 4.94
C PHE A 52 -12.55 -7.76 4.99
N GLU A 53 -12.86 -8.82 4.27
CA GLU A 53 -11.94 -9.95 4.10
C GLU A 53 -10.71 -9.55 3.28
N THR A 54 -9.58 -10.24 3.46
CA THR A 54 -8.31 -9.98 2.75
C THR A 54 -8.42 -10.14 1.23
N ASP A 55 -9.44 -10.87 0.75
CA ASP A 55 -9.72 -11.02 -0.69
C ASP A 55 -10.55 -9.85 -1.26
N HIS A 56 -10.98 -8.90 -0.42
CA HIS A 56 -11.80 -7.80 -0.87
C HIS A 56 -11.04 -6.89 -1.85
N PRO A 57 -11.65 -6.45 -2.96
CA PRO A 57 -10.94 -5.72 -4.02
C PRO A 57 -10.29 -4.42 -3.54
N ILE A 58 -10.85 -3.77 -2.52
CA ILE A 58 -10.24 -2.56 -1.92
C ILE A 58 -8.92 -2.89 -1.23
N PHE A 59 -8.89 -3.98 -0.47
CA PHE A 59 -7.67 -4.43 0.18
C PHE A 59 -6.62 -4.76 -0.88
N LEU A 60 -6.99 -5.54 -1.90
CA LEU A 60 -6.11 -5.89 -3.00
C LEU A 60 -5.59 -4.67 -3.77
N THR A 61 -6.45 -3.66 -4.04
CA THR A 61 -6.01 -2.43 -4.72
C THR A 61 -5.02 -1.65 -3.86
N LEU A 62 -5.31 -1.43 -2.57
CA LEU A 62 -4.38 -0.73 -1.67
C LEU A 62 -3.07 -1.50 -1.51
N GLN A 63 -3.14 -2.83 -1.33
CA GLN A 63 -1.98 -3.72 -1.26
C GLN A 63 -1.13 -3.63 -2.53
N LYS A 64 -1.74 -3.71 -3.72
CA LYS A 64 -1.03 -3.59 -5.00
C LYS A 64 -0.30 -2.26 -5.14
N PHE A 65 -0.95 -1.15 -4.75
CA PHE A 65 -0.33 0.18 -4.80
C PHE A 65 0.81 0.35 -3.80
N ILE A 66 0.72 -0.27 -2.63
CA ILE A 66 1.78 -0.24 -1.61
C ILE A 66 2.95 -1.13 -2.05
N GLN A 67 2.68 -2.37 -2.46
CA GLN A 67 3.67 -3.35 -2.90
C GLN A 67 4.40 -2.90 -4.17
N GLY A 68 3.69 -2.28 -5.12
CA GLY A 68 4.31 -1.76 -6.35
C GLY A 68 5.39 -0.71 -6.10
N ARG A 69 5.39 -0.01 -4.96
CA ARG A 69 6.49 0.91 -4.58
C ARG A 69 7.73 0.19 -4.06
N VAL A 70 7.59 -1.05 -3.62
CA VAL A 70 8.68 -1.89 -3.09
C VAL A 70 9.45 -2.55 -4.23
N ASP A 71 8.75 -2.92 -5.30
CA ASP A 71 9.34 -3.61 -6.46
C ASP A 71 10.28 -2.70 -7.28
N ASP A 72 10.03 -1.38 -7.32
CA ASP A 72 10.92 -0.39 -7.93
C ASP A 72 12.23 -0.16 -7.15
N ASN A 73 12.33 -0.66 -5.92
CA ASN A 73 13.52 -0.49 -5.06
C ASN A 73 14.40 -1.75 -4.99
N PHE A 74 14.11 -2.78 -5.78
CA PHE A 74 15.01 -3.90 -6.02
C PHE A 74 15.90 -3.58 -7.25
N VAL A 75 16.72 -2.53 -7.11
CA VAL A 75 17.86 -2.35 -8.02
C VAL A 75 18.91 -3.37 -7.59
N GLY A 76 19.33 -4.21 -8.55
CA GLY A 76 20.12 -5.41 -8.33
C GLY A 76 21.30 -5.24 -7.36
N GLY A 77 21.40 -6.19 -6.44
CA GLY A 77 22.69 -6.67 -5.97
C GLY A 77 23.02 -7.91 -6.77
N GLU A 78 23.73 -7.72 -7.89
CA GLU A 78 24.51 -8.75 -8.53
C GLU A 78 25.43 -9.35 -7.46
N HIS A 79 25.13 -10.56 -6.98
CA HIS A 79 26.14 -11.37 -6.31
C HIS A 79 26.88 -12.10 -7.41
N ASP A 80 27.69 -11.33 -8.15
CA ASP A 80 28.86 -11.86 -8.84
C ASP A 80 29.87 -12.23 -7.74
N ASP A 81 29.71 -13.40 -7.12
CA ASP A 81 30.82 -14.09 -6.50
C ASP A 81 31.16 -15.28 -7.39
N ASP A 82 31.99 -14.95 -8.37
CA ASP A 82 32.92 -15.88 -8.99
C ASP A 82 33.66 -16.69 -7.92
N ASN A 83 33.93 -17.95 -8.29
CA ASN A 83 35.09 -18.73 -7.89
C ASN A 83 35.12 -19.29 -6.45
N GLU A 84 34.80 -20.59 -6.33
CA GLU A 84 35.75 -21.59 -5.82
C GLU A 84 35.53 -22.95 -6.52
N GLU A 85 35.92 -23.06 -7.81
CA GLU A 85 36.46 -24.34 -8.29
C GLU A 85 37.92 -24.43 -7.83
N THR A 86 38.14 -24.86 -6.59
CA THR A 86 39.43 -25.40 -6.16
C THR A 86 39.33 -26.91 -6.10
N GLY A 87 40.11 -27.59 -6.97
CA GLY A 87 40.29 -29.04 -7.05
C GLY A 87 40.72 -29.70 -5.73
N TRP A 88 40.74 -31.03 -5.60
CA TRP A 88 41.08 -32.09 -6.56
C TRP A 88 40.16 -33.31 -6.46
#